data_AF-A0A7I4EK31-F1
#
_entry.id   AF-A0A7I4EK31-F1
#
_cell.length_a   1.000
_cell.length_b   1.000
_cell.length_c   1.000
_cell.angle_alpha   90.00
_cell.angle_beta   90.00
_cell.angle_gamma   90.00
#
_symmetry.space_group_name_H-M   'P 1'
#
loop_
_entity.id
_entity.type
_entity.pdbx_description
1 polymer ?
#
loop_
_entity_poly.entity_id
_entity_poly.type
_entity_poly.pdbx_seq_one_letter_code
_entity_poly.pdbx_strand_id
1 'polypeptide(L)'
;MSLLLLDWLPLQISCPLLHSVGTLTATWEHLEGPYVAPLPPPPLELDAHTRTSSMISVCLSLQLLACFNLLLLWVTETIALEHVELPVPKPGRDEVLVKVEACSINPIDWKVQKGAMKPVLPYKFPHVPGSDIAGMVISVGPAVTTFVPGDKVVSCLGRAGGGLAEYALAPISTSIKRRHDVTPIQGTALLLSGFAALQSVRNSGGIDIEGISEVSKSLLIRAASGGVGTLAVQIAKLGGAHVTVTCNPKNFDLLKSLGADEVLDFEAADGGAPQSFSGKKYDIIINCGPHRPFSQYKSQLMRTGYVIDLNPSPKGFMTSAICTFSLS
;
A
#
# COMPACT_ATOMS: atom_id res chain seq x y z
N MET A 1 -13.21 -8.45 -27.91
CA MET A 1 -11.88 -8.80 -28.46
C MET A 1 -11.01 -7.55 -28.40
N SER A 2 -9.77 -7.69 -27.91
CA SER A 2 -8.65 -6.74 -27.86
C SER A 2 -8.07 -6.63 -26.44
N LEU A 3 -7.09 -7.50 -26.17
CA LEU A 3 -6.07 -7.32 -25.14
C LEU A 3 -5.20 -6.12 -25.56
N LEU A 4 -4.99 -5.16 -24.66
CA LEU A 4 -4.03 -4.08 -24.87
C LEU A 4 -2.88 -4.23 -23.87
N LEU A 5 -1.72 -4.52 -24.44
CA LEU A 5 -0.39 -4.52 -23.82
C LEU A 5 0.02 -3.07 -23.49
N LEU A 6 0.65 -2.91 -22.32
CA LEU A 6 1.12 -1.64 -21.77
C LEU A 6 2.42 -1.19 -22.44
N ASP A 7 2.44 0.04 -22.95
CA ASP A 7 3.67 0.79 -23.23
C ASP A 7 3.75 2.04 -22.34
N TRP A 8 4.93 2.25 -21.77
CA TRP A 8 5.29 3.23 -20.74
C TRP A 8 5.95 4.47 -21.36
N LEU A 9 5.63 5.69 -20.91
CA LEU A 9 6.50 6.89 -20.97
C LEU A 9 6.00 7.96 -19.97
N PRO A 10 6.89 8.81 -19.38
CA PRO A 10 6.62 9.58 -18.17
C PRO A 10 6.34 11.07 -18.42
N LEU A 11 5.58 11.72 -17.52
CA LEU A 11 5.48 13.19 -17.43
C LEU A 11 5.38 13.66 -15.97
N GLN A 12 6.21 14.65 -15.63
CA GLN A 12 6.37 15.28 -14.31
C GLN A 12 5.44 16.48 -14.14
N ILE A 13 4.81 16.64 -12.97
CA ILE A 13 4.33 17.96 -12.47
C ILE A 13 4.51 18.06 -10.94
N SER A 14 4.77 19.26 -10.44
CA SER A 14 5.06 19.64 -9.05
C SER A 14 3.98 20.57 -8.48
N CYS A 15 3.55 20.38 -7.22
CA CYS A 15 3.19 21.47 -6.29
C CYS A 15 2.90 20.94 -4.86
N PRO A 16 3.07 21.77 -3.78
CA PRO A 16 3.12 21.31 -2.40
C PRO A 16 1.84 21.62 -1.57
N LEU A 17 1.63 20.80 -0.52
CA LEU A 17 1.09 21.08 0.83
C LEU A 17 0.21 19.90 1.31
N LEU A 18 0.72 19.15 2.30
CA LEU A 18 0.11 17.96 2.88
C LEU A 18 0.17 18.06 4.40
N HIS A 19 -0.98 18.06 5.07
CA HIS A 19 -1.09 17.70 6.47
C HIS A 19 -1.96 16.43 6.61
N SER A 20 -1.34 15.40 7.21
CA SER A 20 -1.93 14.26 7.93
C SER A 20 -2.84 13.28 7.14
N VAL A 21 -2.24 12.24 6.56
CA VAL A 21 -2.92 11.02 6.05
C VAL A 21 -2.52 9.82 6.93
N GLY A 22 -3.50 9.08 7.43
CA GLY A 22 -3.30 7.95 8.36
C GLY A 22 -2.82 6.67 7.66
N THR A 23 -1.51 6.55 7.51
CA THR A 23 -0.77 5.30 7.33
C THR A 23 0.05 5.07 8.60
N LEU A 24 0.03 3.87 9.19
CA LEU A 24 0.95 3.56 10.28
C LEU A 24 2.36 3.41 9.67
N THR A 25 3.24 4.34 10.01
CA THR A 25 4.65 4.35 9.60
C THR A 25 5.54 4.01 10.79
N ALA A 26 6.51 3.13 10.58
CA ALA A 26 7.63 2.96 11.50
C ALA A 26 8.78 3.88 11.04
N THR A 27 9.34 4.63 11.98
CA THR A 27 10.50 5.52 11.77
C THR A 27 11.61 5.13 12.75
N TRP A 28 12.86 5.22 12.32
CA TRP A 28 14.02 5.04 13.18
C TRP A 28 14.44 6.40 13.76
N GLU A 29 14.29 6.61 15.07
CA GLU A 29 14.80 7.82 15.74
C GLU A 29 16.21 7.57 16.31
N HIS A 30 17.19 8.35 15.87
CA HIS A 30 18.43 8.57 16.61
C HIS A 30 18.43 9.99 17.18
N LEU A 31 18.64 10.10 18.49
CA LEU A 31 18.84 11.35 19.23
C LEU A 31 20.16 11.99 18.80
N GLU A 32 20.20 13.14 18.11
CA GLU A 32 21.42 13.97 18.07
C GLU A 32 21.16 15.49 18.03
N GLY A 33 22.04 16.22 18.71
CA GLY A 33 22.05 17.67 18.95
C GLY A 33 22.53 18.52 17.76
N PRO A 34 23.01 19.77 17.99
CA PRO A 34 23.01 20.82 16.97
C PRO A 34 24.01 20.57 15.82
N TYR A 35 23.49 20.83 14.63
CA TYR A 35 24.03 20.57 13.30
C TYR A 35 25.27 21.43 12.96
N VAL A 36 26.37 20.77 12.59
CA VAL A 36 27.49 21.34 11.83
C VAL A 36 27.61 20.52 10.55
N ALA A 37 27.58 21.18 9.38
CA ALA A 37 27.59 20.50 8.09
C ALA A 37 28.92 19.74 7.84
N PRO A 38 28.89 18.43 7.49
CA PRO A 38 30.10 17.70 7.17
C PRO A 38 30.39 17.66 5.65
N LEU A 39 31.68 17.56 5.33
CA LEU A 39 32.24 17.21 4.03
C LEU A 39 31.62 15.92 3.46
N PRO A 40 31.63 15.69 2.13
CA PRO A 40 31.09 14.48 1.53
C PRO A 40 31.77 13.23 2.14
N PRO A 41 31.00 12.18 2.51
CA PRO A 41 31.57 11.01 3.14
C PRO A 41 32.40 10.19 2.14
N PRO A 42 33.47 9.52 2.59
CA PRO A 42 34.16 8.52 1.78
C PRO A 42 33.22 7.33 1.47
N PRO A 43 33.54 6.49 0.48
CA PRO A 43 32.75 5.30 0.15
C PRO A 43 32.58 4.43 1.41
N LEU A 44 31.33 4.16 1.79
CA LEU A 44 31.01 3.21 2.85
C LEU A 44 31.26 1.79 2.34
N GLU A 45 32.44 1.24 2.63
CA GLU A 45 32.67 -0.20 2.56
C GLU A 45 31.88 -0.85 3.72
N LEU A 46 30.77 -1.50 3.39
CA LEU A 46 30.03 -2.37 4.31
C LEU A 46 30.85 -3.64 4.54
N ASP A 47 31.47 -3.75 5.71
CA ASP A 47 32.26 -4.91 6.12
C ASP A 47 31.38 -6.17 6.24
N ALA A 48 31.94 -7.36 6.01
CA ALA A 48 31.19 -8.62 5.93
C ALA A 48 30.52 -9.05 7.26
N HIS A 49 30.77 -8.32 8.35
CA HIS A 49 30.24 -8.57 9.69
C HIS A 49 29.20 -7.56 10.16
N THR A 50 28.79 -6.59 9.34
CA THR A 50 27.76 -5.62 9.74
C THR A 50 26.41 -6.31 9.94
N ARG A 51 25.84 -6.17 11.14
CA ARG A 51 24.48 -6.61 11.49
C ARG A 51 23.55 -5.41 11.53
N THR A 52 22.30 -5.65 11.20
CA THR A 52 21.22 -4.67 11.24
C THR A 52 20.04 -5.23 12.03
N SER A 53 19.35 -4.32 12.70
CA SER A 53 18.10 -4.54 13.40
C SER A 53 16.94 -4.72 12.43
N SER A 54 16.07 -5.70 12.69
CA SER A 54 14.89 -5.99 11.86
C SER A 54 13.75 -6.53 12.70
N MET A 55 12.52 -6.36 12.21
CA MET A 55 11.35 -7.04 12.77
C MET A 55 11.06 -8.30 11.92
N ILE A 56 11.11 -9.47 12.55
CA ILE A 56 10.78 -10.75 11.92
C ILE A 56 9.43 -11.25 12.43
N SER A 57 8.60 -11.72 11.50
CA SER A 57 7.47 -12.57 11.84
C SER A 57 7.94 -14.00 12.12
N VAL A 58 7.69 -14.50 13.34
CA VAL A 58 8.05 -15.87 13.74
C VAL A 58 6.80 -16.73 13.89
N CYS A 59 6.82 -17.93 13.31
CA CYS A 59 5.80 -18.95 13.52
C CYS A 59 6.43 -20.10 14.31
N LEU A 60 6.14 -20.20 15.61
CA LEU A 60 6.54 -21.38 16.38
C LEU A 60 5.56 -22.53 16.09
N SER A 61 6.04 -23.57 15.41
CA SER A 61 5.33 -24.84 15.29
C SER A 61 6.10 -25.93 16.04
N LEU A 62 5.48 -26.52 17.06
CA LEU A 62 5.99 -27.67 17.82
C LEU A 62 6.25 -28.88 16.89
N GLN A 63 7.46 -29.45 16.95
CA GLN A 63 7.72 -30.85 16.62
C GLN A 63 8.50 -31.47 17.78
N LEU A 64 7.89 -32.49 18.39
CA LEU A 64 8.41 -33.27 19.52
C LEU A 64 9.72 -33.99 19.16
N LEU A 65 10.72 -33.91 20.05
CA LEU A 65 11.56 -35.06 20.42
C LEU A 65 12.12 -34.85 21.83
N ALA A 66 11.98 -35.89 22.65
CA ALA A 66 12.19 -35.91 24.10
C ALA A 66 13.66 -35.75 24.51
N CYS A 67 13.92 -35.03 25.62
CA CYS A 67 14.60 -35.53 26.82
C CYS A 67 14.89 -34.39 27.83
N PHE A 68 14.48 -34.63 29.08
CA PHE A 68 14.84 -33.96 30.34
C PHE A 68 14.31 -32.55 30.67
N ASN A 69 13.34 -32.57 31.61
CA ASN A 69 13.11 -31.62 32.72
C ASN A 69 13.10 -30.11 32.46
N LEU A 70 11.97 -29.59 31.97
CA LEU A 70 11.12 -28.61 32.66
C LEU A 70 9.88 -28.36 31.78
N LEU A 71 8.77 -29.03 32.09
CA LEU A 71 7.53 -28.97 31.32
C LEU A 71 6.64 -27.83 31.84
N LEU A 72 6.87 -26.61 31.36
CA LEU A 72 5.87 -25.53 31.36
C LEU A 72 6.17 -24.60 30.16
N LEU A 73 5.77 -25.03 28.97
CA LEU A 73 5.71 -24.18 27.79
C LEU A 73 4.26 -24.08 27.33
N TRP A 74 3.59 -23.00 27.77
CA TRP A 74 2.51 -22.43 26.98
C TRP A 74 3.16 -21.82 25.73
N VAL A 75 3.14 -22.51 24.59
CA VAL A 75 3.49 -21.90 23.30
C VAL A 75 2.17 -21.65 22.57
N THR A 76 1.65 -20.43 22.71
CA THR A 76 0.49 -19.99 21.96
C THR A 76 0.78 -20.07 20.45
N GLU A 77 -0.23 -20.43 19.64
CA GLU A 77 -0.23 -20.36 18.16
C GLU A 77 -0.15 -18.90 17.62
N THR A 78 0.53 -18.01 18.32
CA THR A 78 0.59 -16.59 18.01
C THR A 78 1.79 -16.31 17.12
N ILE A 79 1.51 -15.85 15.91
CA ILE A 79 2.52 -15.26 15.04
C ILE A 79 2.82 -13.86 15.58
N ALA A 80 4.03 -13.67 16.09
CA ALA A 80 4.48 -12.41 16.69
C ALA A 80 5.53 -11.73 15.79
N LEU A 81 5.67 -10.41 15.94
CA LEU A 81 6.82 -9.69 15.43
C LEU A 81 7.87 -9.62 16.52
N GLU A 82 9.09 -10.04 16.19
CA GLU A 82 10.23 -10.01 17.08
C GLU A 82 11.34 -9.16 16.49
N HIS A 83 11.97 -8.36 17.34
CA HIS A 83 13.17 -7.64 16.97
C HIS A 83 14.37 -8.59 16.98
N VAL A 84 15.11 -8.65 15.87
CA VAL A 84 16.28 -9.52 15.72
C VAL A 84 17.41 -8.83 14.98
N GLU A 85 18.62 -9.35 15.13
CA GLU A 85 19.77 -8.97 14.32
C GLU A 85 19.94 -9.89 13.11
N LEU A 86 20.10 -9.30 11.92
CA LEU A 86 20.38 -10.02 10.68
C LEU A 86 21.63 -9.44 10.00
N PRO A 87 22.34 -10.22 9.17
CA PRO A 87 23.39 -9.68 8.31
C PRO A 87 22.79 -8.71 7.29
N VAL A 88 23.50 -7.62 6.98
CA VAL A 88 23.09 -6.70 5.91
C VAL A 88 23.12 -7.45 4.56
N PRO A 89 22.02 -7.44 3.78
CA PRO A 89 21.97 -8.15 2.52
C PRO A 89 22.83 -7.47 1.45
N LYS A 90 23.36 -8.25 0.50
CA LYS A 90 24.11 -7.74 -0.65
C LYS A 90 23.20 -7.64 -1.87
N PRO A 91 23.20 -6.53 -2.63
CA PRO A 91 22.33 -6.37 -3.78
C PRO A 91 22.69 -7.37 -4.88
N GLY A 92 21.67 -8.02 -5.44
CA GLY A 92 21.77 -8.83 -6.65
C GLY A 92 21.99 -8.00 -7.91
N ARG A 93 21.89 -8.64 -9.07
CA ARG A 93 22.21 -8.04 -10.39
C ARG A 93 21.46 -6.72 -10.65
N ASP A 94 20.15 -6.72 -10.40
CA ASP A 94 19.20 -5.65 -10.75
C ASP A 94 18.55 -5.03 -9.49
N GLU A 95 19.30 -4.97 -8.39
CA GLU A 95 18.83 -4.48 -7.10
C GLU A 95 19.72 -3.36 -6.56
N VAL A 96 19.15 -2.53 -5.70
CA VAL A 96 19.90 -1.57 -4.89
C VAL A 96 19.71 -1.89 -3.42
N LEU A 97 20.77 -1.70 -2.63
CA LEU A 97 20.68 -1.73 -1.18
C LEU A 97 20.28 -0.34 -0.69
N VAL A 98 19.16 -0.25 -0.01
CA VAL A 98 18.60 0.99 0.52
C VAL A 98 18.75 0.99 2.03
N LYS A 99 19.33 2.06 2.59
CA LYS A 99 19.18 2.40 4.01
C LYS A 99 17.78 2.99 4.19
N VAL A 100 16.92 2.27 4.88
CA VAL A 100 15.50 2.57 5.02
C VAL A 100 15.32 3.72 6.02
N GLU A 101 14.70 4.81 5.56
CA GLU A 101 14.32 5.96 6.39
C GLU A 101 12.87 5.85 6.88
N ALA A 102 12.00 5.22 6.10
CA ALA A 102 10.61 4.95 6.46
C ALA A 102 10.10 3.67 5.76
N CYS A 103 9.21 2.95 6.45
CA CYS A 103 8.43 1.85 5.89
C CYS A 103 6.95 2.06 6.22
N SER A 104 6.07 1.96 5.22
CA SER A 104 4.62 1.97 5.46
C SER A 104 4.09 0.55 5.68
N ILE A 105 3.05 0.45 6.52
CA ILE A 105 2.34 -0.81 6.78
C ILE A 105 1.05 -0.86 5.97
N ASN A 106 0.85 -1.97 5.27
CA ASN A 106 -0.30 -2.25 4.45
C ASN A 106 -1.10 -3.45 5.00
N PRO A 107 -2.40 -3.57 4.67
CA PRO A 107 -3.18 -4.72 5.11
C PRO A 107 -2.66 -6.08 4.64
N ILE A 108 -1.91 -6.11 3.55
CA ILE A 108 -1.28 -7.34 3.06
C ILE A 108 -0.22 -7.86 4.03
N ASP A 109 0.50 -6.99 4.76
CA ASP A 109 1.61 -7.40 5.63
C ASP A 109 1.11 -8.27 6.79
N TRP A 110 0.03 -7.87 7.48
CA TRP A 110 -0.56 -8.68 8.55
C TRP A 110 -1.34 -9.90 8.03
N LYS A 111 -1.85 -9.86 6.78
CA LYS A 111 -2.46 -11.05 6.14
C LYS A 111 -1.42 -12.11 5.81
N VAL A 112 -0.25 -11.69 5.32
CA VAL A 112 0.93 -12.55 5.11
C VAL A 112 1.39 -13.12 6.44
N GLN A 113 1.51 -12.27 7.47
CA GLN A 113 1.81 -12.68 8.83
C GLN A 113 0.86 -13.79 9.30
N LYS A 114 -0.47 -13.62 9.16
CA LYS A 114 -1.48 -14.64 9.54
C LYS A 114 -1.48 -15.91 8.66
N GLY A 115 -0.58 -16.03 7.69
CA GLY A 115 -0.51 -17.18 6.79
C GLY A 115 -1.64 -17.25 5.75
N ALA A 116 -2.47 -16.21 5.62
CA ALA A 116 -3.62 -16.20 4.70
C ALA A 116 -3.20 -16.30 3.23
N MET A 117 -1.93 -15.99 2.92
CA MET A 117 -1.37 -16.05 1.57
C MET A 117 -0.56 -17.31 1.29
N LYS A 118 -0.39 -18.24 2.25
CA LYS A 118 0.38 -19.49 2.09
C LYS A 118 0.03 -20.32 0.85
N PRO A 119 -1.25 -20.46 0.44
CA PRO A 119 -1.61 -21.26 -0.74
C PRO A 119 -1.16 -20.64 -2.07
N VAL A 120 -0.92 -19.32 -2.08
CA VAL A 120 -0.63 -18.54 -3.30
C VAL A 120 0.85 -18.13 -3.35
N LEU A 121 1.50 -18.04 -2.18
CA LEU A 121 2.86 -17.53 -2.04
C LEU A 121 3.64 -18.42 -1.08
N PRO A 122 4.76 -19.03 -1.53
CA PRO A 122 5.59 -19.91 -0.72
C PRO A 122 6.48 -19.08 0.22
N TYR A 123 5.86 -18.37 1.16
CA TYR A 123 6.58 -17.65 2.21
C TYR A 123 7.33 -18.63 3.10
N LYS A 124 8.65 -18.43 3.22
CA LYS A 124 9.47 -19.12 4.22
C LYS A 124 9.56 -18.23 5.45
N PHE A 125 9.17 -18.76 6.59
CA PHE A 125 9.44 -18.13 7.88
C PHE A 125 10.77 -18.68 8.44
N PRO A 126 11.56 -17.86 9.16
CA PRO A 126 11.33 -16.46 9.53
C PRO A 126 11.33 -15.50 8.33
N HIS A 127 10.52 -14.43 8.39
CA HIS A 127 10.32 -13.47 7.30
C HIS A 127 10.29 -12.02 7.83
N VAL A 128 11.03 -11.12 7.18
CA VAL A 128 10.98 -9.67 7.44
C VAL A 128 9.83 -9.06 6.63
N PRO A 129 8.78 -8.51 7.25
CA PRO A 129 7.66 -7.90 6.54
C PRO A 129 8.00 -6.48 6.04
N GLY A 130 7.01 -5.81 5.42
CA GLY A 130 7.12 -4.43 4.95
C GLY A 130 7.43 -4.39 3.47
N SER A 131 6.46 -3.89 2.70
CA SER A 131 6.49 -3.91 1.23
C SER A 131 6.85 -2.57 0.61
N ASP A 132 6.72 -1.47 1.35
CA ASP A 132 6.82 -0.12 0.84
C ASP A 132 7.86 0.66 1.65
N ILE A 133 8.97 1.03 1.00
CA ILE A 133 10.09 1.72 1.66
C ILE A 133 10.43 3.04 0.99
N ALA A 134 11.01 3.94 1.79
CA ALA A 134 11.69 5.12 1.33
C ALA A 134 13.02 5.23 2.06
N GLY A 135 14.06 5.64 1.34
CA GLY A 135 15.37 5.74 1.93
C GLY A 135 16.44 6.23 0.96
N MET A 136 17.68 5.89 1.26
CA MET A 136 18.85 6.29 0.49
C MET A 136 19.59 5.05 -0.02
N VAL A 137 19.98 5.06 -1.30
CA VAL A 137 20.80 4.02 -1.91
C VAL A 137 22.20 4.05 -1.30
N ILE A 138 22.67 2.91 -0.79
CA ILE A 138 24.02 2.76 -0.22
C ILE A 138 24.95 2.01 -1.18
N SER A 139 24.44 1.01 -1.88
CA SER A 139 25.18 0.25 -2.89
C SER A 139 24.26 -0.26 -3.98
N VAL A 140 24.81 -0.55 -5.15
CA VAL A 140 24.03 -0.98 -6.33
C VAL A 140 24.54 -2.31 -6.88
N GLY A 141 23.63 -3.07 -7.49
CA GLY A 141 23.94 -4.28 -8.23
C GLY A 141 24.77 -4.03 -9.49
N PRO A 142 25.47 -5.05 -10.01
CA PRO A 142 26.39 -4.91 -11.13
C PRO A 142 25.75 -4.48 -12.47
N ALA A 143 24.44 -4.63 -12.65
CA ALA A 143 23.75 -4.19 -13.87
C ALA A 143 22.95 -2.88 -13.68
N VAL A 144 22.98 -2.30 -12.48
CA VAL A 144 22.23 -1.08 -12.17
C VAL A 144 22.93 0.13 -12.77
N THR A 145 22.21 0.85 -13.64
CA THR A 145 22.67 2.08 -14.30
C THR A 145 21.79 3.29 -13.98
N THR A 146 20.60 3.07 -13.42
CA THR A 146 19.58 4.10 -13.15
C THR A 146 19.73 4.78 -11.78
N PHE A 147 20.50 4.19 -10.88
CA PHE A 147 20.74 4.67 -9.51
C PHE A 147 22.22 4.65 -9.18
N VAL A 148 22.62 5.56 -8.28
CA VAL A 148 23.96 5.60 -7.68
C VAL A 148 23.85 5.72 -6.15
N PRO A 149 24.88 5.32 -5.39
CA PRO A 149 24.94 5.60 -3.95
C PRO A 149 24.68 7.09 -3.65
N GLY A 150 23.87 7.35 -2.62
CA GLY A 150 23.40 8.68 -2.23
C GLY A 150 22.05 9.10 -2.85
N ASP A 151 21.56 8.41 -3.89
CA ASP A 151 20.22 8.68 -4.44
C ASP A 151 19.14 8.43 -3.38
N LYS A 152 18.21 9.37 -3.23
CA LYS A 152 16.98 9.18 -2.44
C LYS A 152 15.95 8.44 -3.28
N VAL A 153 15.32 7.40 -2.73
CA VAL A 153 14.41 6.52 -3.47
C VAL A 153 13.15 6.20 -2.66
N VAL A 154 12.09 5.86 -3.39
CA VAL A 154 10.93 5.11 -2.88
C VAL A 154 10.83 3.83 -3.69
N SER A 155 10.46 2.72 -3.03
CA SER A 155 10.38 1.43 -3.69
C SER A 155 9.30 0.55 -3.10
N CYS A 156 8.58 -0.14 -3.99
CA CYS A 156 7.73 -1.25 -3.61
C CYS A 156 8.53 -2.56 -3.74
N LEU A 157 8.92 -3.14 -2.61
CA LEU A 157 9.60 -4.44 -2.52
C LEU A 157 8.67 -5.61 -2.92
N GLY A 158 7.38 -5.31 -3.07
CA GLY A 158 6.36 -6.26 -3.42
C GLY A 158 6.19 -7.31 -2.32
N ARG A 159 5.83 -8.52 -2.75
CA ARG A 159 5.51 -9.62 -1.85
C ARG A 159 6.74 -10.18 -1.15
N ALA A 160 7.96 -9.86 -1.58
CA ALA A 160 9.18 -10.35 -0.94
C ALA A 160 9.43 -9.74 0.46
N GLY A 161 8.78 -8.60 0.78
CA GLY A 161 8.98 -7.92 2.06
C GLY A 161 10.39 -7.36 2.22
N GLY A 162 10.83 -7.21 3.47
CA GLY A 162 12.15 -6.71 3.83
C GLY A 162 12.20 -5.26 4.31
N GLY A 163 11.09 -4.53 4.27
CA GLY A 163 11.05 -3.11 4.58
C GLY A 163 11.09 -2.75 6.06
N LEU A 164 10.70 -3.67 6.95
CA LEU A 164 10.83 -3.51 8.40
C LEU A 164 12.22 -3.91 8.91
N ALA A 165 13.23 -3.28 8.30
CA ALA A 165 14.65 -3.41 8.59
C ALA A 165 15.34 -2.06 8.36
N GLU A 166 16.54 -1.86 8.89
CA GLU A 166 17.32 -0.64 8.59
C GLU A 166 17.89 -0.66 7.16
N TYR A 167 18.04 -1.86 6.57
CA TYR A 167 18.49 -2.05 5.20
C TYR A 167 17.60 -3.04 4.44
N ALA A 168 17.28 -2.71 3.20
CA ALA A 168 16.44 -3.54 2.35
C ALA A 168 16.97 -3.60 0.91
N LEU A 169 16.79 -4.75 0.26
CA LEU A 169 17.05 -4.91 -1.17
C LEU A 169 15.83 -4.44 -1.96
N ALA A 170 16.03 -3.46 -2.84
CA ALA A 170 14.99 -2.90 -3.67
C ALA A 170 15.25 -3.20 -5.16
N PRO A 171 14.33 -3.89 -5.86
CA PRO A 171 14.43 -4.08 -7.30
C PRO A 171 14.38 -2.74 -8.03
N ILE A 172 15.24 -2.53 -9.03
CA ILE A 172 15.23 -1.27 -9.80
C ILE A 172 13.94 -1.09 -10.60
N SER A 173 13.25 -2.18 -10.93
CA SER A 173 11.98 -2.18 -11.69
C SER A 173 10.80 -1.60 -10.92
N THR A 174 10.88 -1.55 -9.59
CA THR A 174 9.84 -1.01 -8.70
C THR A 174 10.34 0.16 -7.85
N SER A 175 11.51 0.69 -8.20
CA SER A 175 12.14 1.81 -7.49
C SER A 175 12.13 3.06 -8.36
N ILE A 176 11.88 4.20 -7.74
CA ILE A 176 11.96 5.52 -8.40
C ILE A 176 12.71 6.51 -7.51
N LYS A 177 13.35 7.50 -8.13
CA LYS A 177 13.98 8.60 -7.38
C LYS A 177 12.92 9.39 -6.62
N ARG A 178 13.12 9.54 -5.31
CA ARG A 178 12.27 10.36 -4.45
C ARG A 178 12.65 11.82 -4.68
N ARG A 179 11.66 12.63 -5.04
CA ARG A 179 11.84 14.08 -5.17
C ARG A 179 12.27 14.69 -3.83
N HIS A 180 13.03 15.79 -3.90
CA HIS A 180 13.57 16.45 -2.72
C HIS A 180 12.50 17.05 -1.80
N ASP A 181 11.35 17.44 -2.36
CA ASP A 181 10.21 18.03 -1.66
C ASP A 181 9.24 16.99 -1.06
N VAL A 182 9.45 15.70 -1.34
CA VAL A 182 8.66 14.59 -0.79
C VAL A 182 9.42 13.96 0.35
N THR A 183 8.87 13.98 1.56
CA THR A 183 9.50 13.32 2.72
C THR A 183 9.49 11.79 2.56
N PRO A 184 10.34 11.04 3.29
CA PRO A 184 10.33 9.58 3.24
C PRO A 184 8.96 8.99 3.58
N ILE A 185 8.30 9.55 4.61
CA ILE A 185 6.96 9.14 5.06
C ILE A 185 5.91 9.38 3.98
N GLN A 186 5.92 10.55 3.33
CA GLN A 186 5.00 10.83 2.22
C GLN A 186 5.28 9.89 1.05
N GLY A 187 6.55 9.63 0.75
CA GLY A 187 6.97 8.73 -0.31
C GLY A 187 6.41 7.31 -0.15
N THR A 188 6.57 6.71 1.03
CA THR A 188 6.05 5.35 1.29
C THR A 188 4.53 5.30 1.36
N ALA A 189 3.87 6.35 1.87
CA ALA A 189 2.42 6.41 1.95
C ALA A 189 1.74 6.41 0.56
N LEU A 190 2.46 6.87 -0.48
CA LEU A 190 1.96 6.94 -1.85
C LEU A 190 2.16 5.65 -2.67
N LEU A 191 2.92 4.67 -2.18
CA LEU A 191 3.24 3.44 -2.92
C LEU A 191 2.00 2.55 -3.07
N LEU A 192 1.88 1.43 -2.33
CA LEU A 192 0.83 0.44 -2.61
C LEU A 192 -0.57 1.06 -2.55
N SER A 193 -0.81 1.95 -1.57
CA SER A 193 -2.10 2.61 -1.42
C SER A 193 -2.41 3.61 -2.54
N GLY A 194 -1.42 4.38 -2.99
CA GLY A 194 -1.59 5.33 -4.08
C GLY A 194 -1.73 4.65 -5.43
N PHE A 195 -0.96 3.59 -5.70
CA PHE A 195 -1.13 2.77 -6.89
C PHE A 195 -2.53 2.14 -6.96
N ALA A 196 -3.02 1.57 -5.85
CA ALA A 196 -4.36 0.98 -5.81
C ALA A 196 -5.46 2.03 -6.04
N ALA A 197 -5.31 3.22 -5.44
CA ALA A 197 -6.24 4.34 -5.64
C ALA A 197 -6.25 4.80 -7.10
N LEU A 198 -5.07 5.06 -7.67
CA LEU A 198 -4.90 5.52 -9.04
C LEU A 198 -5.46 4.49 -10.04
N GLN A 199 -5.12 3.22 -9.89
CA GLN A 199 -5.63 2.16 -10.76
C GLN A 199 -7.14 2.03 -10.66
N SER A 200 -7.72 2.13 -9.45
CA SER A 200 -9.16 2.03 -9.25
C SER A 200 -9.90 3.20 -9.88
N VAL A 201 -9.41 4.42 -9.71
CA VAL A 201 -10.08 5.64 -10.19
C VAL A 201 -9.85 5.83 -11.69
N ARG A 202 -8.59 5.86 -12.13
CA ARG A 202 -8.21 6.15 -13.52
C ARG A 202 -8.45 4.96 -14.43
N ASN A 203 -7.78 3.85 -14.16
CA ASN A 203 -7.71 2.74 -15.13
C ASN A 203 -9.00 1.93 -15.15
N SER A 204 -9.48 1.51 -13.98
CA SER A 204 -10.70 0.72 -13.84
C SER A 204 -11.95 1.59 -13.81
N GLY A 205 -11.89 2.78 -13.21
CA GLY A 205 -13.01 3.72 -13.17
C GLY A 205 -13.16 4.53 -14.46
N GLY A 206 -12.13 4.58 -15.31
CA GLY A 206 -12.14 5.38 -16.53
C GLY A 206 -12.39 6.86 -16.24
N ILE A 207 -11.90 7.37 -15.11
CA ILE A 207 -11.91 8.80 -14.78
C ILE A 207 -10.62 9.38 -15.34
N ASP A 208 -10.76 10.30 -16.29
CA ASP A 208 -9.62 11.04 -16.81
C ASP A 208 -9.17 12.07 -15.76
N ILE A 209 -7.90 11.99 -15.36
CA ILE A 209 -7.27 12.88 -14.38
C ILE A 209 -6.24 13.82 -15.04
N GLU A 210 -5.99 13.65 -16.34
CA GLU A 210 -5.05 14.45 -17.13
C GLU A 210 -5.79 15.45 -18.04
N GLY A 211 -7.08 15.25 -18.29
CA GLY A 211 -7.96 16.15 -19.04
C GLY A 211 -9.22 16.56 -18.28
N ILE A 212 -9.95 17.56 -18.81
CA ILE A 212 -11.28 17.93 -18.33
C ILE A 212 -12.28 16.97 -18.98
N SER A 213 -12.71 15.95 -18.23
CA SER A 213 -13.84 15.11 -18.69
C SER A 213 -15.10 15.97 -18.80
N GLU A 214 -15.70 16.06 -19.98
CA GLU A 214 -16.99 16.75 -20.18
C GLU A 214 -18.13 16.05 -19.42
N VAL A 215 -17.95 14.75 -19.11
CA VAL A 215 -18.91 13.95 -18.34
C VAL A 215 -18.35 13.71 -16.95
N SER A 216 -18.95 14.35 -15.95
CA SER A 216 -18.67 14.07 -14.54
C SER A 216 -19.33 12.73 -14.15
N LYS A 217 -18.52 11.78 -13.69
CA LYS A 217 -18.99 10.50 -13.15
C LYS A 217 -19.33 10.61 -11.67
N SER A 218 -20.34 9.87 -11.23
CA SER A 218 -20.70 9.73 -9.82
C SER A 218 -20.02 8.49 -9.21
N LEU A 219 -19.24 8.70 -8.16
CA LEU A 219 -18.40 7.69 -7.52
C LEU A 219 -18.78 7.54 -6.04
N LEU A 220 -18.96 6.30 -5.58
CA LEU A 220 -19.01 5.97 -4.15
C LEU A 220 -17.71 5.28 -3.72
N ILE A 221 -16.98 5.86 -2.77
CA ILE A 221 -15.81 5.22 -2.16
C ILE A 221 -16.16 4.75 -0.75
N ARG A 222 -16.13 3.43 -0.54
CA ARG A 222 -16.47 2.82 0.76
C ARG A 222 -15.25 2.67 1.65
N ALA A 223 -15.45 2.87 2.95
CA ALA A 223 -14.37 2.86 3.96
C ALA A 223 -13.23 3.83 3.58
N ALA A 224 -13.63 5.03 3.15
CA ALA A 224 -12.76 5.97 2.47
C ALA A 224 -11.71 6.62 3.38
N SER A 225 -11.83 6.48 4.71
CA SER A 225 -10.84 7.02 5.66
C SER A 225 -9.57 6.20 5.80
N GLY A 226 -9.38 5.14 5.01
CA GLY A 226 -8.14 4.37 4.93
C GLY A 226 -7.13 4.93 3.92
N GLY A 227 -5.93 4.32 3.85
CA GLY A 227 -4.85 4.75 2.96
C GLY A 227 -5.26 4.85 1.49
N VAL A 228 -5.89 3.80 0.93
CA VAL A 228 -6.38 3.84 -0.46
C VAL A 228 -7.52 4.84 -0.63
N GLY A 229 -8.47 4.84 0.30
CA GLY A 229 -9.70 5.64 0.19
C GLY A 229 -9.42 7.15 0.17
N THR A 230 -8.55 7.63 1.05
CA THR A 230 -8.20 9.05 1.15
C THR A 230 -7.49 9.56 -0.11
N LEU A 231 -6.65 8.73 -0.73
CA LEU A 231 -6.02 9.03 -2.01
C LEU A 231 -7.03 8.94 -3.17
N ALA A 232 -7.92 7.94 -3.16
CA ALA A 232 -8.94 7.77 -4.20
C ALA A 232 -9.91 8.95 -4.27
N VAL A 233 -10.29 9.55 -3.12
CA VAL A 233 -11.10 10.78 -3.07
C VAL A 233 -10.40 11.89 -3.84
N GLN A 234 -9.15 12.19 -3.48
CA GLN A 234 -8.38 13.29 -4.09
C GLN A 234 -8.19 13.06 -5.60
N ILE A 235 -7.81 11.85 -6.01
CA ILE A 235 -7.60 11.49 -7.42
C ILE A 235 -8.91 11.60 -8.21
N ALA A 236 -10.04 11.15 -7.65
CA ALA A 236 -11.33 11.26 -8.31
C ALA A 236 -11.78 12.71 -8.46
N LYS A 237 -11.51 13.56 -7.47
CA LYS A 237 -11.78 15.00 -7.54
C LYS A 237 -10.91 15.72 -8.56
N LEU A 238 -9.64 15.32 -8.73
CA LEU A 238 -8.78 15.83 -9.81
C LEU A 238 -9.39 15.57 -11.20
N GLY A 239 -10.06 14.43 -11.38
CA GLY A 239 -10.78 14.10 -12.61
C GLY A 239 -12.22 14.64 -12.70
N GLY A 240 -12.61 15.57 -11.82
CA GLY A 240 -13.93 16.23 -11.85
C GLY A 240 -15.11 15.33 -11.48
N ALA A 241 -14.88 14.19 -10.84
CA ALA A 241 -15.95 13.31 -10.39
C ALA A 241 -16.76 13.91 -9.22
N HIS A 242 -18.02 13.51 -9.12
CA HIS A 242 -18.82 13.70 -7.91
C HIS A 242 -18.56 12.52 -6.97
N VAL A 243 -18.01 12.79 -5.79
CA VAL A 243 -17.47 11.80 -4.87
C VAL A 243 -18.32 11.75 -3.61
N THR A 244 -19.06 10.66 -3.46
CA THR A 244 -19.67 10.26 -2.20
C THR A 244 -18.75 9.27 -1.50
N VAL A 245 -18.64 9.38 -0.18
CA VAL A 245 -17.81 8.48 0.62
C VAL A 245 -18.58 7.89 1.79
N THR A 246 -18.17 6.70 2.23
CA THR A 246 -18.58 6.17 3.54
C THR A 246 -17.40 6.04 4.49
N CYS A 247 -17.57 6.50 5.73
CA CYS A 247 -16.61 6.34 6.80
C CYS A 247 -17.28 6.41 8.17
N ASN A 248 -16.52 6.22 9.25
CA ASN A 248 -17.02 6.49 10.60
C ASN A 248 -17.20 8.01 10.81
N PRO A 249 -18.24 8.48 11.53
CA PRO A 249 -18.51 9.89 11.79
C PRO A 249 -17.30 10.73 12.21
N LYS A 250 -16.39 10.15 13.02
CA LYS A 250 -15.17 10.84 13.47
C LYS A 250 -14.23 11.30 12.35
N ASN A 251 -14.35 10.71 11.16
CA ASN A 251 -13.52 11.01 9.99
C ASN A 251 -14.24 11.88 8.96
N PHE A 252 -15.42 12.43 9.28
CA PHE A 252 -16.21 13.18 8.31
C PHE A 252 -15.50 14.45 7.85
N ASP A 253 -14.97 15.22 8.78
CA ASP A 253 -14.30 16.48 8.48
C ASP A 253 -13.03 16.26 7.65
N LEU A 254 -12.29 15.17 7.93
CA LEU A 254 -11.16 14.75 7.09
C LEU A 254 -11.61 14.54 5.65
N LEU A 255 -12.63 13.73 5.39
CA LEU A 255 -12.99 13.41 4.00
C LEU A 255 -13.63 14.59 3.25
N LYS A 256 -14.35 15.47 3.96
CA LYS A 256 -14.80 16.74 3.39
C LYS A 256 -13.60 17.61 3.00
N SER A 257 -12.59 17.71 3.86
CA SER A 257 -11.37 18.49 3.57
C SER A 257 -10.57 17.95 2.38
N LEU A 258 -10.67 16.64 2.11
CA LEU A 258 -10.07 15.99 0.93
C LEU A 258 -10.90 16.15 -0.35
N GLY A 259 -12.09 16.77 -0.27
CA GLY A 259 -12.93 17.12 -1.41
C GLY A 259 -14.13 16.23 -1.66
N ALA A 260 -14.52 15.34 -0.72
CA ALA A 260 -15.75 14.57 -0.85
C ALA A 260 -16.98 15.51 -0.88
N ASP A 261 -17.88 15.30 -1.83
CA ASP A 261 -19.12 16.09 -2.00
C ASP A 261 -20.19 15.63 -1.00
N GLU A 262 -20.26 14.32 -0.72
CA GLU A 262 -21.16 13.75 0.27
C GLU A 262 -20.38 12.78 1.17
N VAL A 263 -20.57 12.90 2.49
CA VAL A 263 -19.96 12.00 3.48
C VAL A 263 -21.07 11.31 4.27
N LEU A 264 -21.08 9.99 4.21
CA LEU A 264 -22.09 9.13 4.82
C LEU A 264 -21.48 8.27 5.90
N ASP A 265 -22.27 7.95 6.93
CA ASP A 265 -21.88 6.94 7.90
C ASP A 265 -21.79 5.57 7.20
N PHE A 266 -20.85 4.74 7.66
CA PHE A 266 -20.70 3.36 7.21
C PHE A 266 -21.92 2.50 7.55
N GLU A 267 -22.61 2.82 8.65
CA GLU A 267 -23.89 2.23 9.03
C GLU A 267 -25.00 3.22 8.70
N ALA A 268 -25.92 2.85 7.81
CA ALA A 268 -27.17 3.60 7.75
C ALA A 268 -27.91 3.41 9.09
N ALA A 269 -28.60 4.44 9.56
CA ALA A 269 -29.31 4.41 10.85
C ALA A 269 -30.35 3.26 10.94
N ASP A 270 -30.78 2.72 9.80
CA ASP A 270 -31.71 1.59 9.65
C ASP A 270 -31.02 0.23 9.41
N GLY A 271 -29.68 0.17 9.46
CA GLY A 271 -28.88 -1.01 9.13
C GLY A 271 -28.77 -1.31 7.63
N GLY A 272 -29.34 -0.47 6.77
CA GLY A 272 -29.28 -0.56 5.31
C GLY A 272 -27.95 -0.11 4.70
N ALA A 273 -27.89 -0.14 3.36
CA ALA A 273 -26.78 0.46 2.63
C ALA A 273 -26.95 1.99 2.61
N PRO A 274 -25.94 2.78 3.01
CA PRO A 274 -26.06 4.24 3.08
C PRO A 274 -26.44 4.81 1.70
N GLN A 275 -27.46 5.67 1.69
CA GLN A 275 -27.97 6.28 0.46
C GLN A 275 -27.42 7.70 0.30
N SER A 276 -27.17 8.10 -0.94
CA SER A 276 -26.83 9.50 -1.25
C SER A 276 -27.96 10.43 -0.78
N PHE A 277 -27.59 11.60 -0.26
CA PHE A 277 -28.57 12.63 0.12
C PHE A 277 -29.38 13.13 -1.08
N SER A 278 -28.80 13.08 -2.27
CA SER A 278 -29.46 13.45 -3.52
C SER A 278 -30.28 12.31 -4.14
N GLY A 279 -30.25 11.11 -3.56
CA GLY A 279 -30.87 9.90 -4.12
C GLY A 279 -30.22 9.42 -5.42
N LYS A 280 -29.10 10.03 -5.85
CA LYS A 280 -28.39 9.64 -7.05
C LYS A 280 -27.74 8.29 -6.87
N LYS A 281 -27.75 7.51 -7.95
CA LYS A 281 -27.01 6.26 -8.06
C LYS A 281 -25.62 6.52 -8.61
N TYR A 282 -24.72 5.57 -8.39
CA TYR A 282 -23.31 5.70 -8.73
C TYR A 282 -23.00 4.95 -10.03
N ASP A 283 -22.15 5.55 -10.86
CA ASP A 283 -21.54 4.89 -12.01
C ASP A 283 -20.54 3.84 -11.53
N ILE A 284 -19.82 4.16 -10.45
CA ILE A 284 -18.73 3.33 -9.95
C ILE A 284 -18.83 3.27 -8.41
N ILE A 285 -18.62 2.09 -7.85
CA ILE A 285 -18.40 1.90 -6.42
C ILE A 285 -17.00 1.33 -6.22
N ILE A 286 -16.13 2.03 -5.49
CA ILE A 286 -14.82 1.52 -5.06
C ILE A 286 -14.95 1.01 -3.62
N ASN A 287 -14.81 -0.29 -3.43
CA ASN A 287 -14.85 -0.91 -2.11
C ASN A 287 -13.44 -1.05 -1.52
N CYS A 288 -13.08 -0.15 -0.58
CA CYS A 288 -11.84 -0.28 0.21
C CYS A 288 -12.05 -1.07 1.51
N GLY A 289 -13.31 -1.33 1.89
CA GLY A 289 -13.67 -2.01 3.13
C GLY A 289 -13.70 -3.54 3.01
N PRO A 290 -14.25 -4.22 4.02
CA PRO A 290 -14.50 -5.67 3.95
C PRO A 290 -15.34 -6.04 2.73
N HIS A 291 -15.11 -7.23 2.21
CA HIS A 291 -15.88 -7.78 1.09
C HIS A 291 -17.39 -7.81 1.43
N ARG A 292 -18.22 -7.44 0.46
CA ARG A 292 -19.69 -7.59 0.51
C ARG A 292 -20.19 -8.19 -0.80
N PRO A 293 -21.26 -9.00 -0.77
CA PRO A 293 -21.83 -9.59 -1.97
C PRO A 293 -22.40 -8.52 -2.90
N PHE A 294 -22.31 -8.75 -4.22
CA PHE A 294 -22.72 -7.77 -5.23
C PHE A 294 -24.19 -7.30 -5.09
N SER A 295 -25.07 -8.18 -4.61
CA SER A 295 -26.49 -7.86 -4.35
C SER A 295 -26.69 -6.65 -3.45
N GLN A 296 -25.75 -6.38 -2.52
CA GLN A 296 -25.82 -5.24 -1.61
C GLN A 296 -25.43 -3.90 -2.27
N TYR A 297 -24.79 -3.92 -3.44
CA TYR A 297 -24.46 -2.73 -4.21
C TYR A 297 -25.50 -2.41 -5.28
N LYS A 298 -26.28 -3.41 -5.71
CA LYS A 298 -27.15 -3.32 -6.89
C LYS A 298 -28.17 -2.18 -6.82
N SER A 299 -28.70 -1.87 -5.64
CA SER A 299 -29.67 -0.77 -5.47
C SER A 299 -29.03 0.61 -5.66
N GLN A 300 -27.75 0.75 -5.31
CA GLN A 300 -26.98 1.99 -5.36
C GLN A 300 -26.36 2.27 -6.73
N LEU A 301 -26.29 1.28 -7.62
CA LEU A 301 -25.65 1.41 -8.93
C LEU A 301 -26.61 1.91 -10.01
N MET A 302 -26.08 2.74 -10.91
CA MET A 302 -26.69 3.04 -12.20
C MET A 302 -26.83 1.75 -13.03
N ARG A 303 -27.67 1.76 -14.07
CA ARG A 303 -27.93 0.57 -14.91
C ARG A 303 -26.66 -0.03 -15.51
N THR A 304 -25.70 0.80 -15.87
CA THR A 304 -24.39 0.42 -16.42
C THR A 304 -23.25 0.51 -15.39
N GLY A 305 -23.60 0.73 -14.12
CA GLY A 305 -22.62 0.91 -13.07
C GLY A 305 -21.98 -0.40 -12.62
N TYR A 306 -20.78 -0.30 -12.06
CA TYR A 306 -20.00 -1.46 -11.64
C TYR A 306 -19.22 -1.22 -10.34
N VAL A 307 -18.70 -2.30 -9.77
CA VAL A 307 -17.98 -2.30 -8.49
C VAL A 307 -16.52 -2.69 -8.74
N ILE A 308 -15.62 -1.90 -8.17
CA ILE A 308 -14.19 -2.21 -8.09
C ILE A 308 -13.92 -2.63 -6.64
N ASP A 309 -13.68 -3.93 -6.42
CA ASP A 309 -13.43 -4.48 -5.09
C ASP A 309 -11.92 -4.66 -4.84
N LEU A 310 -11.38 -3.90 -3.91
CA LEU A 310 -9.96 -3.94 -3.55
C LEU A 310 -9.62 -5.06 -2.56
N ASN A 311 -10.62 -5.70 -1.98
CA ASN A 311 -10.46 -6.88 -1.13
C ASN A 311 -11.23 -8.07 -1.73
N PRO A 312 -10.90 -8.52 -2.95
CA PRO A 312 -11.65 -9.58 -3.60
C PRO A 312 -11.54 -10.87 -2.78
N SER A 313 -12.69 -11.47 -2.46
CA SER A 313 -12.73 -12.84 -1.99
C SER A 313 -12.56 -13.81 -3.17
N PRO A 314 -12.14 -15.07 -2.95
CA PRO A 314 -12.13 -16.08 -4.02
C PRO A 314 -13.49 -16.21 -4.74
N LYS A 315 -14.61 -16.07 -4.00
CA LYS A 315 -15.96 -16.02 -4.58
C LYS A 315 -16.19 -14.75 -5.41
N GLY A 316 -15.69 -13.59 -4.96
CA GLY A 316 -15.75 -12.33 -5.70
C GLY A 316 -15.05 -12.41 -7.07
N PHE A 317 -13.90 -13.08 -7.13
CA PHE A 317 -13.20 -13.34 -8.40
C PHE A 317 -14.04 -14.19 -9.37
N MET A 318 -14.66 -15.27 -8.87
CA MET A 318 -15.57 -16.09 -9.67
C MET A 318 -16.80 -15.33 -10.17
N THR A 319 -17.43 -14.51 -9.30
CA THR A 319 -18.60 -13.70 -9.69
C THR A 319 -18.24 -12.68 -10.77
N SER A 320 -17.08 -12.02 -10.67
CA SER A 320 -16.59 -11.09 -11.70
C SER A 320 -16.39 -11.79 -13.05
N ALA A 321 -15.79 -12.99 -13.04
CA ALA A 321 -15.63 -13.79 -14.26
C ALA A 321 -16.98 -14.15 -14.89
N ILE A 322 -17.94 -14.67 -14.10
CA ILE A 322 -19.27 -15.07 -14.60
C ILE A 322 -20.05 -13.88 -15.18
N CYS A 323 -20.09 -12.74 -14.48
CA CYS A 323 -20.78 -11.55 -14.97
C CYS A 323 -20.17 -11.00 -16.27
N THR A 324 -18.85 -11.12 -16.45
CA THR A 324 -18.17 -10.72 -17.69
C THR A 324 -18.58 -11.63 -18.86
N PHE A 325 -18.73 -12.94 -18.62
CA PHE A 325 -19.18 -13.90 -19.63
C PHE A 325 -20.66 -13.78 -19.98
N SER A 326 -21.53 -13.38 -19.04
CA SER A 326 -22.97 -13.19 -19.31
C SER A 326 -23.31 -11.89 -20.04
N LEU A 327 -22.36 -10.96 -20.16
CA LEU A 327 -22.50 -9.68 -20.87
C LEU A 327 -21.78 -9.68 -22.23
N SER A 328 -21.18 -10.81 -22.63
CA SER A 328 -20.56 -11.04 -23.95
C SER A 328 -21.48 -11.89 -24.82
#